data_AF-A0A496VNL3-F1
#
_entry.id   AF-A0A496VNL3-F1
#
_cell.length_a   1.000
_cell.length_b   1.000
_cell.length_c   1.000
_cell.angle_alpha   90.00
_cell.angle_beta   90.00
_cell.angle_gamma   90.00
#
_symmetry.space_group_name_H-M   'P 1'
#
loop_
_entity.id
_entity.type
_entity.pdbx_description
1 polymer ?
#
loop_
_entity_poly.entity_id
_entity_poly.type
_entity_poly.pdbx_seq_one_letter_code
_entity_poly.pdbx_strand_id
1 'polypeptide(L)'
;MNYKYHFNKGCLIFFLLLSGLTYAQEMPAIVDFSQSQGFGGLVDENGLLLKDQVQINHVLIATQIKAPFASNKPTMWQQVPFDVIFKACFSDGEESLVIIRYRLSGTVEFFPMFEPFCQGSLLDFSETQILGIVNEESHWLQLHNIRHHKEVIVENTREIITTHFNLAFEFNLETLKLEARWEYIIPPPQQMINILLDWGENPHDLDGHLTGPDWGLPGSYNNEPDRFHIYFANKNNEIAILDTGEFSNTKPEMVNIFPPYGEERLREGIYRFTVHHFNGSGCICDSGATVRLKIGDRPDRLFMPPQGDFAGSPMDIWTVFELQVAGNGEVVVIPLQYYGSSNPSQIR
;
A
#
# COMPACT_ATOMS: atom_id res chain seq x y z
N MET A 1 2.33 29.62 26.31
CA MET A 1 2.50 28.62 27.38
C MET A 1 1.48 27.47 27.35
N ASN A 2 0.37 27.53 26.60
CA ASN A 2 -0.66 26.46 26.63
C ASN A 2 -0.36 25.24 25.73
N TYR A 3 0.42 25.36 24.66
CA TYR A 3 0.67 24.22 23.74
C TYR A 3 1.30 23.00 24.43
N LYS A 4 2.28 23.20 25.32
CA LYS A 4 2.92 22.10 26.08
C LYS A 4 1.96 21.40 27.04
N TYR A 5 1.03 22.12 27.66
CA TYR A 5 0.05 21.55 28.58
C TYR A 5 -0.99 20.67 27.85
N HIS A 6 -1.40 21.10 26.65
CA HIS A 6 -2.36 20.37 25.83
C HIS A 6 -1.73 19.17 25.10
N PHE A 7 -0.47 19.30 24.65
CA PHE A 7 0.32 18.18 24.14
C PHE A 7 0.47 17.08 25.22
N ASN A 8 0.79 17.47 26.46
CA ASN A 8 0.88 16.53 27.58
C ASN A 8 -0.45 15.84 27.91
N LYS A 9 -1.60 16.51 27.74
CA LYS A 9 -2.93 15.89 27.93
C LYS A 9 -3.31 14.95 26.79
N GLY A 10 -3.01 15.31 25.54
CA GLY A 10 -3.23 14.43 24.40
C GLY A 10 -2.34 13.18 24.49
N CYS A 11 -1.05 13.35 24.79
CA CYS A 11 -0.16 12.24 25.07
C CYS A 11 -0.66 11.40 26.25
N LEU A 12 -1.08 12.01 27.36
CA LEU A 12 -1.63 11.30 28.51
C LEU A 12 -2.90 10.51 28.14
N ILE A 13 -3.81 11.09 27.36
CA ILE A 13 -5.03 10.41 26.94
C ILE A 13 -4.70 9.28 25.97
N PHE A 14 -3.79 9.49 25.02
CA PHE A 14 -3.30 8.42 24.18
C PHE A 14 -2.66 7.32 25.02
N PHE A 15 -1.78 7.65 25.97
CA PHE A 15 -1.17 6.69 26.90
C PHE A 15 -2.20 5.97 27.77
N LEU A 16 -3.23 6.66 28.26
CA LEU A 16 -4.31 6.10 29.08
C LEU A 16 -5.23 5.17 28.25
N LEU A 17 -5.55 5.58 27.01
CA LEU A 17 -6.27 4.82 25.98
C LEU A 17 -5.48 3.63 25.44
N LEU A 18 -4.26 3.44 25.89
CA LEU A 18 -3.36 2.42 25.41
C LEU A 18 -2.92 1.50 26.56
N SER A 19 -2.79 2.05 27.77
CA SER A 19 -2.50 1.31 28.99
C SER A 19 -3.71 0.58 29.60
N GLY A 20 -4.90 0.66 28.98
CA GLY A 20 -6.11 -0.02 29.48
C GLY A 20 -6.63 0.53 30.82
N LEU A 21 -6.32 1.78 31.18
CA LEU A 21 -6.69 2.34 32.48
C LEU A 21 -8.16 2.79 32.48
N THR A 22 -8.93 2.36 33.47
CA THR A 22 -10.38 2.64 33.62
C THR A 22 -10.75 4.12 33.56
N TYR A 23 -9.86 5.02 33.98
CA TYR A 23 -10.11 6.47 33.91
C TYR A 23 -10.17 7.00 32.46
N ALA A 24 -9.59 6.31 31.49
CA ALA A 24 -9.67 6.65 30.08
C ALA A 24 -11.08 6.42 29.51
N GLN A 25 -11.77 5.37 29.98
CA GLN A 25 -13.12 4.98 29.55
C GLN A 25 -14.19 6.02 29.94
N GLU A 26 -13.92 6.84 30.96
CA GLU A 26 -14.84 7.89 31.44
C GLU A 26 -14.67 9.23 30.69
N MET A 27 -13.62 9.38 29.88
CA MET A 27 -13.42 10.60 29.09
C MET A 27 -14.08 10.45 27.71
N PRO A 28 -14.95 11.38 27.28
CA PRO A 28 -15.43 11.40 25.91
C PRO A 28 -14.28 11.77 24.98
N ALA A 29 -13.69 10.74 24.37
CA ALA A 29 -12.63 10.82 23.37
C ALA A 29 -13.10 10.15 22.07
N ILE A 30 -12.74 10.75 20.94
CA ILE A 30 -12.98 10.20 19.60
C ILE A 30 -11.61 9.96 19.00
N VAL A 31 -11.30 8.70 18.67
CA VAL A 31 -10.16 8.36 17.84
C VAL A 31 -10.63 8.39 16.40
N ASP A 32 -9.97 9.22 15.60
CA ASP A 32 -10.29 9.52 14.22
C ASP A 32 -9.09 9.17 13.34
N PHE A 33 -9.27 8.16 12.50
CA PHE A 33 -8.26 7.74 11.53
C PHE A 33 -8.47 8.35 10.15
N SER A 34 -9.48 9.18 9.89
CA SER A 34 -9.84 9.65 8.54
C SER A 34 -8.69 10.35 7.77
N GLN A 35 -7.74 10.93 8.49
CA GLN A 35 -6.55 11.59 7.93
C GLN A 35 -5.27 10.77 8.13
N SER A 36 -5.39 9.58 8.69
CA SER A 36 -4.24 8.73 8.97
C SER A 36 -3.67 8.15 7.69
N GLN A 37 -2.34 8.16 7.61
CA GLN A 37 -1.59 7.56 6.51
C GLN A 37 -0.36 6.89 7.09
N GLY A 38 0.11 5.82 6.46
CA GLY A 38 1.23 5.10 7.01
C GLY A 38 1.85 4.11 6.07
N PHE A 39 2.92 3.50 6.55
CA PHE A 39 3.75 2.58 5.80
C PHE A 39 4.40 1.58 6.73
N GLY A 40 4.69 0.39 6.24
CA GLY A 40 5.67 -0.51 6.87
C GLY A 40 7.04 -0.38 6.23
N GLY A 41 7.96 -1.28 6.58
CA GLY A 41 9.35 -1.18 6.10
C GLY A 41 10.19 -0.16 6.87
N LEU A 42 9.91 -0.01 8.17
CA LEU A 42 10.74 0.77 9.06
C LEU A 42 12.13 0.16 9.17
N VAL A 43 13.16 0.99 9.42
CA VAL A 43 14.52 0.53 9.67
C VAL A 43 14.93 0.83 11.11
N ASP A 44 15.69 -0.07 11.72
CA ASP A 44 16.29 0.18 13.03
C ASP A 44 17.52 1.09 12.94
N GLU A 45 18.14 1.36 14.10
CA GLU A 45 19.35 2.20 14.19
C GLU A 45 20.56 1.63 13.44
N ASN A 46 20.54 0.34 13.10
CA ASN A 46 21.58 -0.35 12.34
C ASN A 46 21.23 -0.47 10.85
N GLY A 47 20.09 0.09 10.41
CA GLY A 47 19.62 0.01 9.04
C GLY A 47 18.95 -1.33 8.68
N LEU A 48 18.61 -2.16 9.67
CA LEU A 48 17.93 -3.42 9.44
C LEU A 48 16.43 -3.18 9.26
N LEU A 49 15.85 -3.80 8.23
CA LEU A 49 14.42 -3.72 7.93
C LEU A 49 13.57 -4.44 8.99
N LEU A 50 12.69 -3.69 9.64
CA LEU A 50 11.73 -4.14 10.64
C LEU A 50 10.44 -4.59 9.96
N LYS A 51 10.47 -5.81 9.42
CA LYS A 51 9.38 -6.43 8.65
C LYS A 51 8.07 -6.59 9.43
N ASP A 52 8.13 -6.60 10.76
CA ASP A 52 6.99 -6.81 11.65
C ASP A 52 6.37 -5.51 12.18
N GLN A 53 6.85 -4.35 11.69
CA GLN A 53 6.43 -3.03 12.17
C GLN A 53 5.89 -2.13 11.06
N VAL A 54 4.99 -1.26 11.48
CA VAL A 54 4.20 -0.35 10.65
C VAL A 54 3.99 0.95 11.40
N GLN A 55 4.14 2.07 10.70
CA GLN A 55 3.95 3.41 11.25
C GLN A 55 2.66 4.01 10.68
N ILE A 56 1.76 4.41 11.56
CA ILE A 56 0.57 5.20 11.27
C ILE A 56 0.85 6.63 11.67
N ASN A 57 0.70 7.56 10.74
CA ASN A 57 0.82 8.98 10.98
C ASN A 57 -0.56 9.63 11.08
N HIS A 58 -0.63 10.76 11.76
CA HIS A 58 -1.85 11.59 11.85
C HIS A 58 -3.09 10.85 12.38
N VAL A 59 -2.92 10.06 13.45
CA VAL A 59 -4.04 9.54 14.25
C VAL A 59 -4.61 10.70 15.06
N LEU A 60 -5.82 11.16 14.74
CA LEU A 60 -6.44 12.29 15.41
C LEU A 60 -7.19 11.82 16.65
N ILE A 61 -6.96 12.49 17.77
CA ILE A 61 -7.70 12.23 19.00
C ILE A 61 -8.43 13.50 19.42
N ALA A 62 -9.75 13.48 19.27
CA ALA A 62 -10.62 14.55 19.74
C ALA A 62 -10.98 14.29 21.21
N THR A 63 -10.78 15.28 22.07
CA THR A 63 -11.15 15.19 23.49
C THR A 63 -11.96 16.41 23.89
N GLN A 64 -12.94 16.21 24.77
CA GLN A 64 -13.68 17.32 25.35
C GLN A 64 -12.90 17.98 26.49
N ILE A 65 -12.70 19.29 26.38
CA ILE A 65 -11.99 20.06 27.41
C ILE A 65 -12.93 21.12 27.96
N LYS A 66 -13.12 21.12 29.29
CA LYS A 66 -13.70 22.26 30.00
C LYS A 66 -12.64 23.34 30.17
N ALA A 67 -12.96 24.56 29.78
CA ALA A 67 -12.08 25.71 29.98
C ALA A 67 -11.78 25.85 31.49
N PRO A 68 -10.50 25.75 31.93
CA PRO A 68 -10.15 25.56 33.34
C PRO A 68 -10.52 26.73 34.26
N PHE A 69 -11.02 27.86 33.72
CA PHE A 69 -11.32 29.08 34.46
C PHE A 69 -12.64 29.76 34.06
N ALA A 70 -13.54 29.05 33.39
CA ALA A 70 -14.85 29.62 33.02
C ALA A 70 -15.95 28.58 33.22
N SER A 71 -16.62 28.63 34.38
CA SER A 71 -17.73 27.74 34.74
C SER A 71 -18.91 27.76 33.75
N ASN A 72 -18.98 28.79 32.89
CA ASN A 72 -20.11 29.05 32.00
C ASN A 72 -19.76 28.97 30.51
N LYS A 73 -18.55 28.52 30.12
CA LYS A 73 -18.20 28.35 28.71
C LYS A 73 -18.52 26.93 28.21
N PRO A 74 -18.98 26.79 26.96
CA PRO A 74 -19.28 25.48 26.39
C PRO A 74 -18.03 24.61 26.34
N THR A 75 -18.23 23.31 26.53
CA THR A 75 -17.20 22.31 26.31
C THR A 75 -16.74 22.38 24.86
N MET A 76 -15.42 22.44 24.64
CA MET A 76 -14.86 22.45 23.30
C MET A 76 -14.17 21.12 23.01
N TRP A 77 -14.31 20.65 21.78
CA TRP A 77 -13.51 19.55 21.26
C TRP A 77 -12.14 20.08 20.84
N GLN A 78 -11.10 19.41 21.32
CA GLN A 78 -9.73 19.63 20.85
C GLN A 78 -9.22 18.35 20.20
N GLN A 79 -8.80 18.45 18.95
CA GLN A 79 -8.13 17.38 18.21
C GLN A 79 -6.61 17.54 18.29
N VAL A 80 -5.91 16.43 18.50
CA VAL A 80 -4.44 16.38 18.50
C VAL A 80 -4.00 15.19 17.64
N PRO A 81 -3.10 15.40 16.66
CA PRO A 81 -2.55 14.31 15.85
C PRO A 81 -1.42 13.57 16.58
N PHE A 82 -1.34 12.26 16.34
CA PHE A 82 -0.27 11.39 16.83
C PHE A 82 0.27 10.51 15.72
N ASP A 83 1.58 10.26 15.78
CA ASP A 83 2.25 9.26 14.96
C ASP A 83 2.61 8.06 15.84
N VAL A 84 2.25 6.87 15.37
CA VAL A 84 2.20 5.64 16.17
C VAL A 84 2.87 4.54 15.37
N ILE A 85 3.83 3.87 15.98
CA ILE A 85 4.44 2.66 15.42
C ILE A 85 3.82 1.48 16.14
N PHE A 86 3.35 0.47 15.40
CA PHE A 86 2.86 -0.77 15.97
C PHE A 86 3.58 -1.98 15.39
N LYS A 87 3.59 -3.05 16.18
CA LYS A 87 4.13 -4.36 15.84
C LYS A 87 3.00 -5.38 15.88
N ALA A 88 2.93 -6.23 14.86
CA ALA A 88 1.91 -7.28 14.76
C ALA A 88 2.55 -8.64 14.44
N CYS A 89 1.92 -9.73 14.90
CA CYS A 89 2.31 -11.10 14.54
C CYS A 89 1.10 -12.04 14.58
N PHE A 90 1.20 -13.24 14.01
CA PHE A 90 0.20 -14.29 14.21
C PHE A 90 0.38 -14.94 15.60
N SER A 91 -0.71 -15.14 16.32
CA SER A 91 -0.68 -15.84 17.61
C SER A 91 -0.57 -17.36 17.42
N ASP A 92 0.19 -18.04 18.28
CA ASP A 92 0.27 -19.51 18.27
C ASP A 92 -1.12 -20.14 18.45
N GLY A 93 -1.54 -20.96 17.49
CA GLY A 93 -2.78 -21.74 17.53
C GLY A 93 -4.02 -21.06 16.97
N GLU A 94 -3.95 -19.80 16.55
CA GLU A 94 -5.05 -19.08 15.88
C GLU A 94 -4.58 -18.49 14.55
N GLU A 95 -5.38 -18.57 13.49
CA GLU A 95 -5.12 -17.88 12.21
C GLU A 95 -5.33 -16.36 12.30
N SER A 96 -5.26 -15.79 13.51
CA SER A 96 -5.51 -14.38 13.77
C SER A 96 -4.21 -13.61 14.04
N LEU A 97 -3.98 -12.60 13.23
CA LEU A 97 -3.06 -11.49 13.45
C LEU A 97 -3.45 -10.73 14.73
N VAL A 98 -2.50 -10.64 15.65
CA VAL A 98 -2.62 -9.87 16.88
C VAL A 98 -1.69 -8.68 16.77
N ILE A 99 -2.21 -7.49 17.08
CA ILE A 99 -1.38 -6.30 17.32
C ILE A 99 -0.89 -6.36 18.76
N ILE A 100 0.42 -6.29 18.95
CA ILE A 100 1.06 -6.75 20.18
C ILE A 100 1.70 -5.60 20.94
N ARG A 101 2.25 -4.62 20.21
CA ARG A 101 2.83 -3.42 20.81
C ARG A 101 2.56 -2.20 19.94
N TYR A 102 2.48 -1.04 20.60
CA TYR A 102 2.53 0.27 19.95
C TYR A 102 3.49 1.18 20.72
N ARG A 103 4.02 2.20 20.06
CA ARG A 103 4.78 3.31 20.66
C ARG A 103 4.52 4.59 19.88
N LEU A 104 4.71 5.74 20.52
CA LEU A 104 4.75 7.00 19.80
C LEU A 104 6.01 7.08 18.93
N SER A 105 5.87 7.59 17.72
CA SER A 105 7.03 7.86 16.88
C SER A 105 8.03 8.77 17.60
N GLY A 106 9.32 8.42 17.52
CA GLY A 106 10.39 9.11 18.25
C GLY A 106 10.57 8.70 19.72
N THR A 107 9.85 7.69 20.22
CA THR A 107 10.08 7.10 21.55
C THR A 107 10.83 5.77 21.45
N VAL A 108 11.66 5.44 22.45
CA VAL A 108 12.63 4.33 22.36
C VAL A 108 12.07 3.00 22.86
N GLU A 109 11.07 3.03 23.75
CA GLU A 109 10.55 1.82 24.40
C GLU A 109 9.10 1.52 24.00
N PHE A 110 8.83 0.26 23.69
CA PHE A 110 7.46 -0.27 23.67
C PHE A 110 7.02 -0.55 25.10
N PHE A 111 5.78 -0.18 25.46
CA PHE A 111 5.26 -0.44 26.80
C PHE A 111 5.28 -1.94 27.13
N PRO A 112 5.59 -2.32 28.39
CA PRO A 112 5.61 -3.71 28.81
C PRO A 112 4.18 -4.20 29.07
N MET A 113 3.42 -4.44 27.99
CA MET A 113 2.33 -5.41 28.07
C MET A 113 2.92 -6.81 27.86
N PHE A 114 2.35 -7.80 28.57
CA PHE A 114 2.69 -9.21 28.42
C PHE A 114 2.78 -9.56 26.93
N GLU A 115 3.94 -10.04 26.50
CA GLU A 115 4.17 -10.41 25.11
C GLU A 115 3.51 -11.79 24.87
N PRO A 116 2.43 -11.90 24.09
CA PRO A 116 2.02 -13.19 23.57
C PRO A 116 3.18 -13.78 22.76
N PHE A 117 3.34 -15.10 22.79
CA PHE A 117 4.41 -15.78 22.06
C PHE A 117 4.27 -15.53 20.55
N CYS A 118 5.11 -14.67 20.00
CA CYS A 118 5.37 -14.59 18.55
C CYS A 118 6.49 -15.55 18.21
N GLN A 119 6.17 -16.80 17.85
CA GLN A 119 7.19 -17.66 17.25
C GLN A 119 7.22 -17.45 15.73
N GLY A 120 8.37 -16.98 15.22
CA GLY A 120 8.69 -17.04 13.80
C GLY A 120 7.70 -16.31 12.89
N SER A 121 7.31 -15.07 13.23
CA SER A 121 6.40 -14.27 12.41
C SER A 121 6.89 -14.22 10.96
N LEU A 122 6.14 -14.88 10.08
CA LEU A 122 6.36 -14.85 8.63
C LEU A 122 5.65 -13.66 7.98
N LEU A 123 5.13 -12.73 8.79
CA LEU A 123 4.55 -11.48 8.31
C LEU A 123 5.63 -10.51 7.87
N ASP A 124 5.36 -9.87 6.74
CA ASP A 124 6.23 -8.84 6.18
C ASP A 124 5.37 -7.65 5.74
N PHE A 125 5.56 -6.54 6.45
CA PHE A 125 4.93 -5.25 6.19
C PHE A 125 5.81 -4.30 5.37
N SER A 126 6.96 -4.75 4.85
CA SER A 126 7.95 -3.88 4.15
C SER A 126 7.37 -2.99 3.06
N GLU A 127 6.30 -3.44 2.41
CA GLU A 127 5.60 -2.71 1.36
C GLU A 127 4.12 -2.49 1.70
N THR A 128 3.78 -2.57 2.99
CA THR A 128 2.42 -2.31 3.44
C THR A 128 2.14 -0.82 3.44
N GLN A 129 1.00 -0.45 2.87
CA GLN A 129 0.48 0.92 2.95
C GLN A 129 -0.68 0.97 3.93
N ILE A 130 -0.78 2.07 4.66
CA ILE A 130 -1.83 2.28 5.66
C ILE A 130 -2.65 3.49 5.26
N LEU A 131 -3.96 3.30 5.17
CA LEU A 131 -4.89 4.37 4.86
C LEU A 131 -6.02 4.41 5.88
N GLY A 132 -6.22 5.59 6.41
CA GLY A 132 -7.38 5.97 7.19
C GLY A 132 -8.67 5.94 6.39
N ILE A 133 -9.75 5.49 7.01
CA ILE A 133 -11.07 5.46 6.37
C ILE A 133 -11.83 6.74 6.70
N VAL A 134 -12.30 7.43 5.66
CA VAL A 134 -13.25 8.55 5.80
C VAL A 134 -14.67 8.01 5.69
N ASN A 135 -15.32 7.78 6.82
CA ASN A 135 -16.76 7.49 6.90
C ASN A 135 -17.38 8.21 8.13
N GLU A 136 -18.70 8.12 8.27
CA GLU A 136 -19.43 8.80 9.36
C GLU A 136 -18.97 8.36 10.78
N GLU A 137 -18.26 7.24 10.89
CA GLU A 137 -17.79 6.62 12.14
C GLU A 137 -16.29 6.28 12.07
N SER A 138 -15.44 7.29 11.84
CA SER A 138 -14.00 7.16 11.47
C SER A 138 -13.11 6.46 12.52
N HIS A 139 -13.34 5.17 12.79
CA HIS A 139 -12.63 4.36 13.78
C HIS A 139 -11.75 3.28 13.15
N TRP A 140 -11.63 3.28 11.81
CA TRP A 140 -11.00 2.21 11.06
C TRP A 140 -9.79 2.68 10.25
N LEU A 141 -8.85 1.77 10.07
CA LEU A 141 -7.69 1.91 9.19
C LEU A 141 -7.51 0.63 8.39
N GLN A 142 -7.06 0.74 7.15
CA GLN A 142 -6.72 -0.40 6.31
C GLN A 142 -5.22 -0.51 6.10
N LEU A 143 -4.73 -1.73 6.24
CA LEU A 143 -3.38 -2.14 5.84
C LEU A 143 -3.51 -2.89 4.52
N HIS A 144 -2.80 -2.39 3.52
CA HIS A 144 -2.74 -3.00 2.19
C HIS A 144 -1.42 -3.72 2.00
N ASN A 145 -1.44 -4.79 1.19
CA ASN A 145 -0.21 -5.49 0.79
C ASN A 145 0.57 -6.07 1.99
N ILE A 146 -0.15 -6.69 2.92
CA ILE A 146 0.48 -7.47 4.00
C ILE A 146 0.95 -8.79 3.40
N ARG A 147 2.23 -9.10 3.54
CA ARG A 147 2.79 -10.38 3.11
C ARG A 147 2.80 -11.35 4.27
N HIS A 148 2.48 -12.60 3.98
CA HIS A 148 2.68 -13.72 4.88
C HIS A 148 3.38 -14.84 4.13
N HIS A 149 4.62 -15.10 4.53
CA HIS A 149 5.42 -16.20 4.02
C HIS A 149 4.98 -17.50 4.70
N LYS A 150 5.05 -18.63 4.01
CA LYS A 150 4.79 -19.94 4.59
C LYS A 150 5.82 -20.89 4.02
N GLU A 151 6.64 -21.47 4.88
CA GLU A 151 7.57 -22.53 4.47
C GLU A 151 6.76 -23.81 4.26
N VAL A 152 6.86 -24.39 3.07
CA VAL A 152 6.23 -25.65 2.69
C VAL A 152 7.31 -26.59 2.20
N ILE A 153 7.20 -27.87 2.58
CA ILE A 153 8.10 -28.91 2.10
C ILE A 153 7.41 -29.62 0.94
N VAL A 154 7.95 -29.43 -0.27
CA VAL A 154 7.51 -30.10 -1.49
C VAL A 154 8.63 -31.01 -1.96
N GLU A 155 8.39 -32.32 -1.99
CA GLU A 155 9.36 -33.32 -2.47
C GLU A 155 10.77 -33.19 -1.83
N ASN A 156 10.83 -32.98 -0.51
CA ASN A 156 12.05 -32.71 0.28
C ASN A 156 12.77 -31.39 -0.02
N THR A 157 12.19 -30.51 -0.82
CA THR A 157 12.68 -29.14 -1.05
C THR A 157 11.87 -28.17 -0.19
N ARG A 158 12.55 -27.21 0.45
CA ARG A 158 11.90 -26.13 1.20
C ARG A 158 11.53 -25.02 0.21
N GLU A 159 10.25 -24.75 0.09
CA GLU A 159 9.71 -23.65 -0.71
C GLU A 159 9.06 -22.63 0.21
N ILE A 160 9.15 -21.34 -0.14
CA ILE A 160 8.47 -20.26 0.58
C ILE A 160 7.31 -19.78 -0.29
N ILE A 161 6.09 -20.02 0.17
CA ILE A 161 4.89 -19.48 -0.45
C ILE A 161 4.60 -18.12 0.18
N THR A 162 4.49 -17.07 -0.63
CA THR A 162 4.12 -15.74 -0.14
C THR A 162 2.66 -15.46 -0.49
N THR A 163 1.85 -15.27 0.53
CA THR A 163 0.46 -14.83 0.40
C THR A 163 0.37 -13.34 0.68
N HIS A 164 -0.48 -12.65 -0.07
CA HIS A 164 -0.75 -11.23 0.12
C HIS A 164 -2.20 -11.06 0.56
N PHE A 165 -2.45 -10.20 1.52
CA PHE A 165 -3.81 -9.84 1.93
C PHE A 165 -3.87 -8.39 2.40
N ASN A 166 -5.08 -7.85 2.38
CA ASN A 166 -5.39 -6.58 3.00
C ASN A 166 -6.16 -6.86 4.29
N LEU A 167 -6.00 -5.97 5.27
CA LEU A 167 -6.67 -6.11 6.57
C LEU A 167 -7.16 -4.76 7.05
N ALA A 168 -8.43 -4.71 7.43
CA ALA A 168 -8.96 -3.58 8.18
C ALA A 168 -8.74 -3.78 9.69
N PHE A 169 -8.47 -2.69 10.39
CA PHE A 169 -8.47 -2.65 11.84
C PHE A 169 -9.46 -1.61 12.33
N GLU A 170 -10.09 -1.91 13.46
CA GLU A 170 -10.89 -0.96 14.21
C GLU A 170 -10.22 -0.67 15.56
N PHE A 171 -10.20 0.60 15.97
CA PHE A 171 -9.87 0.92 17.35
C PHE A 171 -11.10 0.77 18.24
N ASN A 172 -11.07 -0.24 19.09
CA ASN A 172 -12.10 -0.50 20.06
C ASN A 172 -11.90 0.42 21.27
N LEU A 173 -12.82 1.37 21.46
CA LEU A 173 -12.77 2.35 22.55
C LEU A 173 -13.02 1.73 23.93
N GLU A 174 -13.69 0.58 24.00
CA GLU A 174 -13.96 -0.12 25.27
C GLU A 174 -12.73 -0.90 25.73
N THR A 175 -12.13 -1.67 24.82
CA THR A 175 -10.97 -2.53 25.11
C THR A 175 -9.64 -1.80 24.96
N LEU A 176 -9.65 -0.62 24.33
CA LEU A 176 -8.47 0.22 24.11
C LEU A 176 -7.42 -0.48 23.24
N LYS A 177 -7.90 -1.25 22.26
CA LYS A 177 -7.08 -2.07 21.36
C LYS A 177 -7.42 -1.77 19.92
N LEU A 178 -6.39 -1.86 19.07
CA LEU A 178 -6.56 -1.92 17.64
C LEU A 178 -6.82 -3.39 17.27
N GLU A 179 -8.06 -3.70 16.92
CA GLU A 179 -8.54 -5.06 16.68
C GLU A 179 -8.65 -5.31 15.18
N ALA A 180 -8.04 -6.41 14.72
CA ALA A 180 -8.16 -6.84 13.34
C ALA A 180 -9.62 -7.24 13.04
N ARG A 181 -10.17 -6.71 11.95
CA ARG A 181 -11.51 -7.05 11.47
C ARG A 181 -11.42 -8.23 10.50
N TRP A 182 -11.57 -9.45 11.03
CA TRP A 182 -11.43 -10.70 10.27
C TRP A 182 -12.53 -10.94 9.22
N GLU A 183 -13.74 -10.42 9.44
CA GLU A 183 -14.80 -10.39 8.41
C GLU A 183 -14.40 -9.53 7.18
N TYR A 184 -13.36 -8.71 7.35
CA TYR A 184 -12.74 -7.86 6.35
C TYR A 184 -11.26 -8.23 6.14
N ILE A 185 -10.89 -9.51 6.30
CA ILE A 185 -9.79 -10.00 5.45
C ILE A 185 -10.33 -9.82 4.04
N ILE A 186 -9.93 -8.74 3.39
CA ILE A 186 -10.24 -8.54 2.00
C ILE A 186 -9.24 -9.48 1.31
N PRO A 187 -9.65 -10.68 0.85
CA PRO A 187 -8.77 -11.45 -0.02
C PRO A 187 -8.31 -10.49 -1.11
N PRO A 188 -7.04 -10.56 -1.55
CA PRO A 188 -6.60 -9.73 -2.66
C PRO A 188 -7.70 -9.82 -3.70
N PRO A 189 -8.34 -8.69 -4.05
CA PRO A 189 -9.60 -8.71 -4.77
C PRO A 189 -9.42 -9.65 -5.96
N GLN A 190 -10.44 -10.46 -6.28
CA GLN A 190 -10.34 -11.48 -7.34
C GLN A 190 -9.89 -10.91 -8.71
N GLN A 191 -9.77 -9.57 -8.80
CA GLN A 191 -9.33 -8.78 -9.93
C GLN A 191 -8.04 -7.98 -9.67
N MET A 192 -7.15 -8.42 -8.77
CA MET A 192 -5.78 -7.88 -8.75
C MET A 192 -5.08 -8.23 -10.07
N ILE A 193 -4.35 -7.26 -10.60
CA ILE A 193 -3.55 -7.42 -11.81
C ILE A 193 -2.08 -7.24 -11.45
N ASN A 194 -1.27 -8.21 -11.83
CA ASN A 194 0.17 -8.14 -11.70
C ASN A 194 0.80 -8.16 -13.10
N ILE A 195 1.73 -7.24 -13.33
CA ILE A 195 2.48 -7.10 -14.57
C ILE A 195 3.95 -7.18 -14.19
N LEU A 196 4.65 -8.20 -14.66
CA LEU A 196 6.08 -8.38 -14.45
C LEU A 196 6.81 -8.11 -15.77
N LEU A 197 7.67 -7.09 -15.77
CA LEU A 197 8.59 -6.77 -16.85
C LEU A 197 9.97 -7.31 -16.48
N ASP A 198 10.54 -8.13 -17.36
CA ASP A 198 11.92 -8.63 -17.22
C ASP A 198 12.63 -8.54 -18.57
N TRP A 199 13.95 -8.42 -18.60
CA TRP A 199 14.73 -8.27 -19.82
C TRP A 199 16.17 -8.79 -19.73
N GLY A 200 16.82 -8.89 -20.89
CA GLY A 200 18.22 -9.29 -21.01
C GLY A 200 19.20 -8.19 -20.57
N GLU A 201 20.45 -8.31 -20.99
CA GLU A 201 21.51 -7.38 -20.55
C GLU A 201 21.53 -6.05 -21.31
N ASN A 202 20.99 -6.01 -22.54
CA ASN A 202 21.01 -4.83 -23.41
C ASN A 202 19.63 -4.63 -24.03
N PRO A 203 19.02 -3.43 -23.93
CA PRO A 203 19.44 -2.31 -23.09
C PRO A 203 19.50 -2.71 -21.61
N HIS A 204 20.35 -2.02 -20.85
CA HIS A 204 20.51 -2.32 -19.43
C HIS A 204 19.35 -1.77 -18.61
N ASP A 205 18.55 -0.85 -19.16
CA ASP A 205 17.48 -0.17 -18.44
C ASP A 205 16.21 -0.04 -19.30
N LEU A 206 15.17 -0.78 -18.90
CA LEU A 206 13.83 -0.68 -19.45
C LEU A 206 12.86 -0.32 -18.33
N ASP A 207 12.04 0.70 -18.57
CA ASP A 207 11.09 1.18 -17.57
C ASP A 207 9.66 0.72 -17.89
N GLY A 208 8.96 0.22 -16.88
CA GLY A 208 7.54 -0.07 -16.89
C GLY A 208 6.71 1.19 -16.63
N HIS A 209 5.88 1.56 -17.60
CA HIS A 209 4.94 2.67 -17.50
C HIS A 209 3.51 2.15 -17.51
N LEU A 210 2.71 2.60 -16.55
CA LEU A 210 1.26 2.33 -16.51
C LEU A 210 0.50 3.65 -16.51
N THR A 211 -0.45 3.80 -17.45
CA THR A 211 -1.40 4.91 -17.44
C THR A 211 -2.82 4.39 -17.34
N GLY A 212 -3.70 5.09 -16.63
CA GLY A 212 -5.07 4.63 -16.41
C GLY A 212 -6.02 5.73 -15.96
N PRO A 213 -7.30 5.39 -15.72
CA PRO A 213 -8.33 6.38 -15.38
C PRO A 213 -8.03 7.04 -14.02
N ASP A 214 -7.96 8.36 -13.98
CA ASP A 214 -7.83 9.14 -12.74
C ASP A 214 -9.21 9.43 -12.10
N TRP A 215 -9.24 9.90 -10.86
CA TRP A 215 -10.47 10.08 -10.09
C TRP A 215 -11.36 11.19 -10.69
N GLY A 216 -12.66 10.91 -10.81
CA GLY A 216 -13.66 11.90 -11.24
C GLY A 216 -13.79 12.13 -12.75
N LEU A 217 -13.03 11.43 -13.58
CA LEU A 217 -13.11 11.52 -15.04
C LEU A 217 -13.14 10.10 -15.65
N PRO A 218 -14.21 9.68 -16.35
CA PRO A 218 -14.18 8.42 -17.06
C PRO A 218 -13.11 8.52 -18.16
N GLY A 219 -12.02 7.77 -18.00
CA GLY A 219 -10.93 7.73 -18.97
C GLY A 219 -11.46 7.22 -20.32
N SER A 220 -11.63 8.12 -21.29
CA SER A 220 -11.88 7.77 -22.69
C SER A 220 -10.59 7.90 -23.50
N TYR A 221 -10.53 7.25 -24.66
CA TYR A 221 -9.42 7.34 -25.63
C TYR A 221 -8.95 8.77 -25.97
N ASN A 222 -9.75 9.81 -25.66
CA ASN A 222 -9.48 11.20 -25.98
C ASN A 222 -9.02 12.08 -24.79
N ASN A 223 -8.86 11.52 -23.58
CA ASN A 223 -8.53 12.26 -22.36
C ASN A 223 -7.17 11.86 -21.75
N GLU A 224 -6.17 11.62 -22.60
CA GLU A 224 -4.80 11.29 -22.17
C GLU A 224 -4.22 12.23 -21.09
N PRO A 225 -4.37 13.57 -21.12
CA PRO A 225 -3.78 14.42 -20.07
C PRO A 225 -4.36 14.22 -18.66
N ASP A 226 -5.55 13.63 -18.56
CA ASP A 226 -6.30 13.42 -17.31
C ASP A 226 -6.15 11.98 -16.77
N ARG A 227 -5.20 11.22 -17.29
CA ARG A 227 -4.88 9.87 -16.80
C ARG A 227 -3.80 9.94 -15.74
N PHE A 228 -3.90 9.06 -14.74
CA PHE A 228 -2.76 8.85 -13.84
C PHE A 228 -1.62 8.22 -14.64
N HIS A 229 -0.38 8.43 -14.17
CA HIS A 229 0.80 7.86 -14.78
C HIS A 229 1.75 7.36 -13.69
N ILE A 230 1.93 6.04 -13.65
CA ILE A 230 2.90 5.33 -12.81
C ILE A 230 4.15 5.05 -13.63
N TYR A 231 5.31 5.44 -13.09
CA TYR A 231 6.66 5.22 -13.64
C TYR A 231 7.72 5.43 -12.55
N PHE A 232 9.01 5.27 -12.85
CA PHE A 232 10.09 5.27 -11.85
C PHE A 232 10.08 6.48 -10.89
N ALA A 233 9.66 7.67 -11.32
CA ALA A 233 9.60 8.87 -10.48
C ALA A 233 8.25 9.08 -9.79
N ASN A 234 7.20 8.39 -10.22
CA ASN A 234 5.88 8.39 -9.58
C ASN A 234 5.37 6.95 -9.44
N LYS A 235 5.85 6.26 -8.41
CA LYS A 235 5.73 4.81 -8.30
C LYS A 235 4.38 4.32 -7.80
N ASN A 236 3.51 5.16 -7.26
CA ASN A 236 2.25 4.69 -6.69
C ASN A 236 1.15 5.73 -6.75
N ASN A 237 -0.08 5.23 -6.70
CA ASN A 237 -1.29 5.99 -6.40
C ASN A 237 -2.28 5.08 -5.66
N GLU A 238 -3.54 5.49 -5.57
CA GLU A 238 -4.61 4.81 -4.86
C GLU A 238 -5.08 3.48 -5.48
N ILE A 239 -4.64 3.12 -6.70
CA ILE A 239 -5.05 1.90 -7.41
C ILE A 239 -3.90 1.14 -8.08
N ALA A 240 -2.67 1.65 -8.04
CA ALA A 240 -1.53 1.04 -8.69
C ALA A 240 -0.20 1.34 -7.99
N ILE A 241 0.71 0.36 -7.99
CA ILE A 241 2.06 0.46 -7.44
C ILE A 241 3.06 -0.16 -8.43
N LEU A 242 4.18 0.51 -8.65
CA LEU A 242 5.37 0.04 -9.33
C LEU A 242 6.47 -0.24 -8.29
N ASP A 243 6.94 -1.48 -8.29
CA ASP A 243 8.13 -1.93 -7.59
C ASP A 243 9.27 -2.06 -8.62
N THR A 244 10.36 -1.32 -8.37
CA THR A 244 11.58 -1.35 -9.17
C THR A 244 12.75 -1.90 -8.36
N GLY A 245 12.53 -2.47 -7.17
CA GLY A 245 13.59 -2.80 -6.22
C GLY A 245 14.28 -1.60 -5.56
N GLU A 246 15.49 -1.82 -5.04
CA GLU A 246 16.27 -0.81 -4.30
C GLU A 246 16.75 0.37 -5.17
N PHE A 247 16.92 0.16 -6.48
CA PHE A 247 17.35 1.20 -7.43
C PHE A 247 16.36 1.31 -8.60
N SER A 248 16.30 2.45 -9.27
CA SER A 248 15.34 2.67 -10.37
C SER A 248 15.72 2.00 -11.69
N ASN A 249 16.80 1.22 -11.72
CA ASN A 249 17.33 0.58 -12.92
C ASN A 249 17.48 -0.94 -12.75
N THR A 250 16.67 -1.53 -11.86
CA THR A 250 16.76 -2.97 -11.59
C THR A 250 15.64 -3.73 -12.29
N LYS A 251 16.03 -4.84 -12.90
CA LYS A 251 15.12 -5.87 -13.39
C LYS A 251 14.98 -6.98 -12.34
N PRO A 252 13.82 -7.64 -12.24
CA PRO A 252 12.59 -7.30 -12.95
C PRO A 252 11.85 -6.11 -12.30
N GLU A 253 11.01 -5.43 -13.07
CA GLU A 253 10.05 -4.45 -12.55
C GLU A 253 8.65 -5.07 -12.44
N MET A 254 7.93 -4.71 -11.37
CA MET A 254 6.60 -5.25 -11.09
C MET A 254 5.57 -4.14 -10.89
N VAL A 255 4.48 -4.17 -11.66
CA VAL A 255 3.33 -3.29 -11.48
C VAL A 255 2.14 -4.08 -10.95
N ASN A 256 1.56 -3.62 -9.86
CA ASN A 256 0.34 -4.15 -9.27
C ASN A 256 -0.79 -3.14 -9.45
N ILE A 257 -1.98 -3.60 -9.88
CA ILE A 257 -3.21 -2.81 -9.99
C ILE A 257 -4.28 -3.47 -9.11
N PHE A 258 -4.98 -2.65 -8.33
CA PHE A 258 -6.01 -3.09 -7.38
C PHE A 258 -7.24 -2.17 -7.45
N PRO A 259 -8.43 -2.65 -7.03
CA PRO A 259 -9.62 -1.86 -6.86
C PRO A 259 -9.39 -0.58 -6.04
N PRO A 260 -10.08 0.53 -6.38
CA PRO A 260 -10.16 1.67 -5.49
C PRO A 260 -10.62 1.25 -4.09
N TYR A 261 -10.24 2.07 -3.12
CA TYR A 261 -10.67 1.92 -1.74
C TYR A 261 -12.20 1.75 -1.63
N GLY A 262 -12.65 0.73 -0.90
CA GLY A 262 -14.07 0.43 -0.66
C GLY A 262 -14.79 -0.25 -1.84
N GLU A 263 -14.09 -0.49 -2.95
CA GLU A 263 -14.64 -1.14 -4.13
C GLU A 263 -14.15 -2.59 -4.23
N GLU A 264 -15.02 -3.47 -4.71
CA GLU A 264 -14.66 -4.87 -4.98
C GLU A 264 -14.04 -5.06 -6.38
N ARG A 265 -14.05 -4.00 -7.21
CA ARG A 265 -13.73 -4.05 -8.64
C ARG A 265 -12.73 -2.97 -9.02
N LEU A 266 -11.92 -3.27 -10.03
CA LEU A 266 -11.05 -2.26 -10.65
C LEU A 266 -11.87 -1.07 -11.13
N ARG A 267 -11.25 0.12 -11.09
CA ARG A 267 -11.87 1.34 -11.64
C ARG A 267 -12.14 1.12 -13.13
N GLU A 268 -13.38 1.40 -13.55
CA GLU A 268 -13.74 1.31 -14.96
C GLU A 268 -12.89 2.26 -15.82
N GLY A 269 -12.45 1.76 -16.97
CA GLY A 269 -11.67 2.54 -17.93
C GLY A 269 -10.58 1.73 -18.62
N ILE A 270 -9.68 2.45 -19.26
CA ILE A 270 -8.58 1.89 -20.05
C ILE A 270 -7.28 2.05 -19.28
N TYR A 271 -6.60 0.95 -19.03
CA TYR A 271 -5.25 0.92 -18.50
C TYR A 271 -4.29 0.54 -19.63
N ARG A 272 -3.19 1.27 -19.80
CA ARG A 272 -2.21 1.02 -20.86
C ARG A 272 -0.86 0.75 -20.21
N PHE A 273 -0.27 -0.40 -20.55
CA PHE A 273 1.09 -0.73 -20.14
C PHE A 273 2.06 -0.52 -21.31
N THR A 274 3.11 0.24 -21.04
CA THR A 274 4.13 0.61 -22.02
C THR A 274 5.51 0.34 -21.43
N VAL A 275 6.41 -0.20 -22.25
CA VAL A 275 7.83 -0.35 -21.91
C VAL A 275 8.60 0.77 -22.58
N HIS A 276 9.41 1.49 -21.82
CA HIS A 276 10.24 2.57 -22.31
C HIS A 276 11.71 2.16 -22.34
N HIS A 277 12.41 2.47 -23.43
CA HIS A 277 13.85 2.28 -23.53
C HIS A 277 14.57 3.42 -22.82
N PHE A 278 14.78 3.33 -21.51
CA PHE A 278 15.35 4.43 -20.74
C PHE A 278 16.83 4.64 -21.07
N ASN A 279 17.63 3.59 -20.97
CA ASN A 279 19.08 3.68 -21.17
C ASN A 279 19.71 2.37 -21.63
N GLY A 280 20.82 2.49 -22.36
CA GLY A 280 21.59 1.37 -22.89
C GLY A 280 21.70 1.38 -24.39
N SER A 281 22.37 0.35 -24.91
CA SER A 281 22.50 0.09 -26.34
C SER A 281 21.55 -1.03 -26.76
N GLY A 282 21.34 -1.14 -28.07
CA GLY A 282 20.38 -2.09 -28.63
C GLY A 282 18.97 -1.49 -28.69
N CYS A 283 17.97 -2.32 -28.95
CA CYS A 283 16.58 -1.91 -29.03
C CYS A 283 15.73 -2.78 -28.11
N ILE A 284 14.49 -2.34 -27.85
CA ILE A 284 13.51 -3.17 -27.13
C ILE A 284 13.26 -4.49 -27.89
N CYS A 285 13.29 -4.48 -29.23
CA CYS A 285 13.09 -5.66 -30.08
C CYS A 285 14.01 -6.86 -29.79
N ASP A 286 15.29 -6.59 -29.51
CA ASP A 286 16.32 -7.61 -29.30
C ASP A 286 16.74 -7.74 -27.84
N SER A 287 16.01 -7.07 -26.95
CA SER A 287 16.34 -6.96 -25.53
C SER A 287 16.16 -8.25 -24.74
N GLY A 288 15.47 -9.24 -25.30
CA GLY A 288 14.95 -10.37 -24.53
C GLY A 288 13.86 -9.97 -23.54
N ALA A 289 13.26 -8.77 -23.67
CA ALA A 289 12.19 -8.32 -22.80
C ALA A 289 10.98 -9.27 -22.85
N THR A 290 10.39 -9.49 -21.69
CA THR A 290 9.15 -10.23 -21.51
C THR A 290 8.23 -9.47 -20.57
N VAL A 291 6.94 -9.46 -20.90
CA VAL A 291 5.91 -8.92 -20.02
C VAL A 291 4.94 -10.04 -19.68
N ARG A 292 4.92 -10.44 -18.42
CA ARG A 292 3.99 -11.44 -17.88
C ARG A 292 2.84 -10.72 -17.18
N LEU A 293 1.63 -10.96 -17.65
CA LEU A 293 0.39 -10.42 -17.11
C LEU A 293 -0.39 -11.51 -16.37
N LYS A 294 -0.69 -11.28 -15.09
CA LYS A 294 -1.55 -12.11 -14.25
C LYS A 294 -2.79 -11.30 -13.86
N ILE A 295 -3.98 -11.89 -14.00
CA ILE A 295 -5.25 -11.25 -13.61
C ILE A 295 -6.02 -12.25 -12.75
N GLY A 296 -6.01 -12.04 -11.43
CA GLY A 296 -6.57 -13.00 -10.47
C GLY A 296 -6.09 -14.43 -10.75
N ASP A 297 -7.02 -15.37 -10.80
CA ASP A 297 -6.74 -16.79 -11.06
C ASP A 297 -6.65 -17.17 -12.55
N ARG A 298 -6.75 -16.19 -13.47
CA ARG A 298 -6.66 -16.48 -14.91
C ARG A 298 -5.25 -17.00 -15.27
N PRO A 299 -5.12 -17.80 -16.34
CA PRO A 299 -3.81 -18.19 -16.86
C PRO A 299 -2.97 -16.96 -17.21
N ASP A 300 -1.68 -17.04 -16.91
CA ASP A 300 -0.70 -16.00 -17.23
C ASP A 300 -0.69 -15.74 -18.74
N ARG A 301 -0.58 -14.47 -19.12
CA ARG A 301 -0.33 -14.07 -20.51
C ARG A 301 1.09 -13.54 -20.62
N LEU A 302 1.82 -14.05 -21.60
CA LEU A 302 3.19 -13.63 -21.89
C LEU A 302 3.19 -12.80 -23.18
N PHE A 303 3.81 -11.63 -23.13
CA PHE A 303 4.04 -10.76 -24.27
C PHE A 303 5.54 -10.59 -24.51
N MET A 304 5.91 -10.58 -25.78
CA MET A 304 7.28 -10.35 -26.23
C MET A 304 7.28 -9.20 -27.24
N PRO A 305 8.33 -8.37 -27.27
CA PRO A 305 8.45 -7.29 -28.24
C PRO A 305 8.28 -7.79 -29.68
N PRO A 306 7.53 -7.08 -30.54
CA PRO A 306 7.44 -7.40 -31.96
C PRO A 306 8.83 -7.39 -32.61
N GLN A 307 9.06 -8.29 -33.56
CA GLN A 307 10.28 -8.25 -34.35
C GLN A 307 10.25 -7.02 -35.28
N GLY A 308 11.35 -6.27 -35.38
CA GLY A 308 11.47 -5.13 -36.27
C GLY A 308 12.72 -4.29 -36.03
N ASP A 309 13.09 -3.45 -37.00
CA ASP A 309 14.25 -2.56 -36.92
C ASP A 309 13.85 -1.25 -36.23
N PHE A 310 13.98 -1.20 -34.89
CA PHE A 310 13.80 0.03 -34.11
C PHE A 310 15.14 0.51 -33.57
N ALA A 311 15.38 1.83 -33.61
CA ALA A 311 16.72 2.39 -33.55
C ALA A 311 17.40 2.32 -32.17
N GLY A 312 16.67 2.01 -31.10
CA GLY A 312 17.24 1.96 -29.75
C GLY A 312 17.42 3.34 -29.13
N SER A 313 16.52 4.26 -29.44
CA SER A 313 16.52 5.63 -28.94
C SER A 313 15.92 5.71 -27.53
N PRO A 314 16.41 6.62 -26.67
CA PRO A 314 15.76 6.93 -25.38
C PRO A 314 14.35 7.51 -25.48
N MET A 315 13.79 7.69 -26.68
CA MET A 315 12.39 8.05 -26.89
C MET A 315 11.55 6.84 -27.33
N ASP A 316 12.17 5.69 -27.55
CA ASP A 316 11.50 4.51 -28.07
C ASP A 316 10.66 3.86 -26.98
N ILE A 317 9.42 3.58 -27.34
CA ILE A 317 8.46 2.91 -26.48
C ILE A 317 7.86 1.71 -27.19
N TRP A 318 7.53 0.69 -26.42
CA TRP A 318 6.73 -0.45 -26.85
C TRP A 318 5.42 -0.45 -26.07
N THR A 319 4.32 -0.16 -26.76
CA THR A 319 2.99 -0.29 -26.18
C THR A 319 2.57 -1.75 -26.23
N VAL A 320 2.46 -2.37 -25.05
CA VAL A 320 2.34 -3.83 -24.93
C VAL A 320 0.88 -4.24 -25.10
N PHE A 321 0.01 -3.72 -24.24
CA PHE A 321 -1.42 -4.00 -24.22
C PHE A 321 -2.20 -2.86 -23.57
N GLU A 322 -3.50 -2.91 -23.79
CA GLU A 322 -4.50 -2.23 -22.97
C GLU A 322 -5.33 -3.25 -22.18
N LEU A 323 -5.75 -2.84 -20.99
CA LEU A 323 -6.80 -3.48 -20.23
C LEU A 323 -8.04 -2.60 -20.32
N GLN A 324 -9.13 -3.15 -20.84
CA GLN A 324 -10.44 -2.52 -20.76
C GLN A 324 -11.16 -3.11 -19.57
N VAL A 325 -11.37 -2.30 -18.54
CA VAL A 325 -12.15 -2.64 -17.35
C VAL A 325 -13.53 -2.05 -17.55
N ALA A 326 -14.56 -2.88 -17.64
CA ALA A 326 -15.95 -2.44 -17.71
C ALA A 326 -16.51 -2.17 -16.29
N GLY A 327 -17.60 -1.39 -16.18
CA GLY A 327 -18.24 -1.08 -14.89
C GLY A 327 -18.74 -2.30 -14.09
N ASN A 328 -18.88 -3.46 -14.73
CA ASN A 328 -19.15 -4.74 -14.05
C ASN A 328 -17.89 -5.42 -13.49
N GLY A 329 -16.70 -4.82 -13.63
CA GLY A 329 -15.40 -5.36 -13.23
C GLY A 329 -14.80 -6.35 -14.23
N GLU A 330 -15.45 -6.59 -15.37
CA GLU A 330 -14.90 -7.47 -16.40
C GLU A 330 -13.67 -6.84 -17.04
N VAL A 331 -12.55 -7.56 -17.01
CA VAL A 331 -11.29 -7.14 -17.63
C VAL A 331 -11.11 -7.85 -18.97
N VAL A 332 -11.00 -7.07 -20.04
CA VAL A 332 -10.62 -7.53 -21.38
C VAL A 332 -9.20 -7.05 -21.68
N VAL A 333 -8.33 -7.96 -22.12
CA VAL A 333 -6.95 -7.62 -22.51
C VAL A 333 -6.88 -7.47 -24.02
N ILE A 334 -6.44 -6.31 -24.49
CA ILE A 334 -6.23 -5.98 -25.90
C ILE A 334 -4.72 -5.87 -26.16
N PRO A 335 -4.10 -6.88 -26.79
CA PRO A 335 -2.72 -6.78 -27.23
C PRO A 335 -2.59 -5.66 -28.27
N LEU A 336 -1.66 -4.73 -28.06
CA LEU A 336 -1.39 -3.64 -29.00
C LEU A 336 -0.11 -3.87 -29.80
N GLN A 337 0.98 -4.24 -29.11
CA GLN A 337 2.19 -4.78 -29.72
C GLN A 337 2.76 -3.94 -30.86
N TYR A 338 2.98 -2.65 -30.61
CA TYR A 338 3.62 -1.76 -31.58
C TYR A 338 4.64 -0.82 -30.92
N TYR A 339 5.57 -0.34 -31.73
CA TYR A 339 6.56 0.64 -31.32
C TYR A 339 6.11 2.07 -31.62
N GLY A 340 6.50 2.99 -30.76
CA GLY A 340 6.30 4.43 -30.94
C GLY A 340 7.53 5.22 -30.50
N SER A 341 7.49 6.52 -30.71
CA SER A 341 8.47 7.45 -30.17
C SER A 341 7.74 8.55 -29.40
N SER A 342 7.99 8.64 -28.11
CA SER A 342 7.36 9.64 -27.23
C SER A 342 8.32 10.07 -26.12
N ASN A 343 8.12 11.27 -25.59
CA ASN A 343 8.78 11.65 -24.35
C ASN A 343 8.18 10.83 -23.20
N PRO A 344 8.99 10.24 -22.31
CA PRO A 344 8.49 9.42 -21.20
C PRO A 344 7.48 10.13 -20.29
N SER A 345 7.67 11.43 -20.09
CA SER A 345 6.75 12.29 -19.30
C SER A 345 5.43 12.60 -20.02
N GLN A 346 5.36 12.34 -21.33
CA GLN A 346 4.19 12.51 -22.18
C GLN A 346 3.48 11.18 -22.49
N ILE A 347 3.97 10.06 -21.93
CA ILE A 347 3.25 8.79 -21.93
C ILE A 347 2.09 8.95 -20.95
N ARG A 348 0.95 9.47 -21.42
CA ARG A 348 -0.31 9.49 -20.68
C ARG A 348 -1.37 8.83 -21.54
#